data_AF-A0A972K9U6-F1
#
_entry.id   AF-A0A972K9U6-F1
#
_cell.length_a   1.000
_cell.length_b   1.000
_cell.length_c   1.000
_cell.angle_alpha   90.00
_cell.angle_beta   90.00
_cell.angle_gamma   90.00
#
_symmetry.space_group_name_H-M   'P 1'
#
loop_
_entity.id
_entity.type
_entity.pdbx_description
1 polymer ?
#
loop_
_entity_poly.entity_id
_entity_poly.type
_entity_poly.pdbx_seq_one_letter_code
_entity_poly.pdbx_strand_id
1 'polypeptide(L)'
;MTFTGFCSEGIALLGRIPAMSRSEFQDEKARYRDQLAEPAKVFVAAMLSELRSSVFPAIEGIPRTNGSIAPINNDLRFSPDKPPYKDHLLFRFW
;
A
#
# COMPACT_ATOMS: atom_id res chain seq x y z
N MET A 1 -8.14 -8.33 -13.05
CA MET A 1 -9.08 -7.30 -12.56
C MET A 1 -8.56 -5.96 -12.99
N THR A 2 -9.43 -5.06 -13.44
CA THR A 2 -9.05 -3.70 -13.86
C THR A 2 -8.92 -2.80 -12.64
N PHE A 3 -7.86 -1.98 -12.58
CA PHE A 3 -7.73 -0.98 -11.52
C PHE A 3 -8.62 0.23 -11.82
N THR A 4 -9.57 0.52 -10.93
CA THR A 4 -10.53 1.63 -11.08
C THR A 4 -10.26 2.77 -10.10
N GLY A 5 -9.12 2.76 -9.40
CA GLY A 5 -8.78 3.72 -8.35
C GLY A 5 -8.95 3.17 -6.94
N PHE A 6 -8.52 3.97 -5.97
CA PHE A 6 -8.80 3.77 -4.54
C PHE A 6 -10.08 4.52 -4.17
N CYS A 7 -10.92 3.96 -3.29
CA CYS A 7 -12.10 4.67 -2.81
C CYS A 7 -11.72 5.81 -1.86
N SER A 8 -12.59 6.82 -1.77
CA SER A 8 -12.42 7.99 -0.88
C SER A 8 -12.25 7.59 0.59
N GLU A 9 -12.98 6.57 1.04
CA GLU A 9 -12.95 6.10 2.43
C GLU A 9 -11.58 5.48 2.76
N GLY A 10 -11.00 4.74 1.82
CA GLY A 10 -9.66 4.16 1.96
C GLY A 10 -8.59 5.25 2.04
N ILE A 11 -8.66 6.26 1.18
CA ILE A 11 -7.74 7.40 1.22
C ILE A 11 -7.87 8.19 2.53
N ALA A 12 -9.10 8.42 3.01
CA ALA A 12 -9.32 9.05 4.30
C ALA A 12 -8.79 8.20 5.47
N LEU A 13 -8.90 6.87 5.38
CA LEU A 13 -8.35 5.95 6.37
C LEU A 13 -6.82 6.04 6.47
N LEU A 14 -6.10 6.15 5.33
CA LEU A 14 -4.64 6.33 5.33
C LEU A 14 -4.20 7.54 6.16
N GLY A 15 -4.93 8.66 6.08
CA GLY A 15 -4.62 9.86 6.87
C GLY A 15 -4.83 9.72 8.38
N ARG A 16 -5.61 8.71 8.83
CA ARG A 16 -5.93 8.48 10.25
C ARG A 16 -5.06 7.40 10.90
N ILE A 17 -4.64 6.41 10.12
CA ILE A 17 -3.85 5.26 10.57
C ILE A 17 -2.58 5.66 11.37
N PRO A 18 -1.82 6.73 11.03
CA PRO A 18 -0.62 7.11 11.79
C PRO A 18 -0.86 7.40 13.27
N ALA A 19 -2.06 7.86 13.63
CA ALA A 19 -2.42 8.19 15.01
C ALA A 19 -2.95 6.96 15.79
N MET A 20 -3.16 5.83 15.13
CA MET A 20 -3.73 4.63 15.75
C MET A 20 -2.68 3.86 16.53
N SER A 21 -3.08 3.37 17.70
CA SER A 21 -2.42 2.27 18.40
C SER A 21 -2.57 0.95 17.64
N ARG A 22 -1.83 -0.07 18.08
CA ARG A 22 -1.88 -1.41 17.47
C ARG A 22 -3.27 -2.07 17.59
N SER A 23 -3.97 -1.85 18.70
CA SER A 23 -5.33 -2.37 18.92
C SER A 23 -6.34 -1.68 18.01
N GLU A 24 -6.31 -0.34 17.93
CA GLU A 24 -7.21 0.42 17.06
C GLU A 24 -7.02 0.04 15.58
N PHE A 25 -5.77 -0.14 15.15
CA PHE A 25 -5.51 -0.61 13.78
C PHE A 25 -6.01 -2.04 13.54
N GLN A 26 -5.96 -2.90 14.56
CA GLN A 26 -6.45 -4.27 14.45
C GLN A 26 -7.97 -4.31 14.21
N ASP A 27 -8.72 -3.35 14.76
CA ASP A 27 -10.16 -3.19 14.53
C ASP A 27 -10.45 -2.66 13.12
N GLU A 28 -9.61 -1.75 12.59
CA GLU A 28 -9.73 -1.22 11.22
C GLU A 28 -9.09 -2.11 10.15
N LYS A 29 -8.47 -3.24 10.52
CA LYS A 29 -7.68 -4.08 9.62
C LYS A 29 -8.47 -4.61 8.42
N ALA A 30 -9.73 -4.97 8.62
CA ALA A 30 -10.59 -5.43 7.53
C ALA A 30 -10.82 -4.32 6.49
N ARG A 31 -11.12 -3.10 6.95
CA ARG A 31 -11.29 -1.93 6.08
C ARG A 31 -10.01 -1.57 5.36
N TYR A 32 -8.87 -1.55 6.07
CA TYR A 32 -7.56 -1.36 5.44
C TYR A 32 -7.31 -2.40 4.34
N ARG A 33 -7.59 -3.68 4.60
CA ARG A 33 -7.42 -4.73 3.60
C ARG A 33 -8.29 -4.48 2.37
N ASP A 34 -9.59 -4.27 2.57
CA ASP A 34 -10.57 -4.26 1.48
C ASP A 34 -10.51 -2.96 0.67
N GLN A 35 -10.20 -1.83 1.31
CA GLN A 35 -10.21 -0.50 0.69
C GLN A 35 -8.84 -0.03 0.19
N LEU A 36 -7.74 -0.61 0.69
CA LEU A 36 -6.38 -0.20 0.34
C LEU A 36 -5.53 -1.37 -0.13
N ALA A 37 -5.41 -2.43 0.67
CA ALA A 37 -4.45 -3.50 0.36
C ALA A 37 -4.83 -4.32 -0.88
N GLU A 38 -6.09 -4.73 -1.03
CA GLU A 38 -6.54 -5.44 -2.24
C GLU A 38 -6.51 -4.54 -3.49
N PRO A 39 -7.05 -3.29 -3.46
CA PRO A 39 -6.90 -2.36 -4.58
C PRO A 39 -5.44 -2.08 -4.95
N ALA A 40 -4.52 -2.03 -3.97
CA ALA A 40 -3.10 -1.84 -4.21
C ALA A 40 -2.47 -3.01 -5.00
N LYS A 41 -2.93 -4.25 -4.81
CA LYS A 41 -2.48 -5.39 -5.62
C LYS A 41 -2.96 -5.26 -7.07
N VAL A 42 -4.20 -4.84 -7.25
CA VAL A 42 -4.77 -4.59 -8.59
C VAL A 42 -4.02 -3.45 -9.29
N PHE A 43 -3.69 -2.38 -8.56
CA PHE A 43 -2.85 -1.27 -9.05
C PHE A 43 -1.48 -1.75 -9.51
N VAL A 44 -0.78 -2.56 -8.70
CA VAL A 44 0.54 -3.10 -9.07
C VAL A 44 0.46 -3.93 -10.36
N ALA A 45 -0.54 -4.80 -10.49
CA ALA A 45 -0.71 -5.61 -11.69
C ALA A 45 -0.98 -4.75 -12.94
N ALA A 46 -1.84 -3.73 -12.82
CA ALA A 46 -2.14 -2.79 -13.90
C ALA A 46 -0.90 -1.98 -14.30
N MET A 47 -0.22 -1.37 -13.32
CA MET A 47 0.99 -0.58 -13.56
C MET A 47 2.13 -1.41 -14.15
N LEU A 48 2.31 -2.65 -13.71
CA LEU A 48 3.36 -3.51 -14.26
C LEU A 48 3.15 -3.76 -15.75
N SER A 49 1.90 -3.98 -16.18
CA SER A 49 1.57 -4.14 -17.60
C SER A 49 1.95 -2.90 -18.40
N GLU A 50 1.58 -1.71 -17.91
CA GLU A 50 1.90 -0.43 -18.57
C GLU A 50 3.41 -0.13 -18.58
N LEU A 51 4.12 -0.41 -17.49
CA LEU A 51 5.56 -0.19 -17.40
C LEU A 51 6.34 -1.11 -18.36
N ARG A 52 5.93 -2.37 -18.49
CA ARG A 52 6.55 -3.30 -19.44
C ARG A 52 6.32 -2.91 -20.89
N SER A 53 5.16 -2.36 -21.22
CA SER A 53 4.83 -1.93 -22.57
C SER A 53 5.47 -0.60 -22.97
N SER A 54 5.59 0.34 -22.02
CA SER A 54 5.98 1.73 -22.30
C SER A 54 7.39 2.12 -21.86
N VAL A 55 7.97 1.41 -20.89
CA VAL A 55 9.27 1.77 -20.30
C VAL A 55 10.33 0.71 -20.61
N PHE A 56 10.17 -0.51 -20.08
CA PHE A 56 11.13 -1.60 -20.31
C PHE A 56 10.50 -2.98 -20.07
N PRO A 57 10.58 -3.93 -21.03
CA PRO A 57 9.86 -5.21 -20.95
C PRO A 57 10.19 -6.09 -19.75
N ALA A 58 11.39 -5.97 -19.18
CA ALA A 58 11.83 -6.80 -18.06
C ALA A 58 11.67 -6.13 -16.69
N ILE A 59 10.93 -5.02 -16.58
CA ILE A 59 10.53 -4.49 -15.27
C ILE A 59 9.74 -5.56 -14.52
N GLU A 60 10.06 -5.72 -13.24
CA GLU A 60 9.43 -6.64 -12.33
C GLU A 60 8.52 -5.92 -11.33
N GLY A 61 7.45 -6.61 -10.95
CA GLY A 61 6.54 -6.19 -9.92
C GLY A 61 5.79 -7.37 -9.33
N ILE A 62 5.63 -7.39 -8.01
CA ILE A 62 4.97 -8.47 -7.29
C ILE A 62 3.77 -7.88 -6.53
N PRO A 63 2.52 -8.19 -6.90
CA PRO A 63 1.31 -7.58 -6.34
C PRO A 63 0.98 -8.14 -4.94
N ARG A 64 1.86 -7.87 -3.97
CA ARG A 64 1.70 -8.25 -2.56
C ARG A 64 2.51 -7.33 -1.65
N THR A 65 2.14 -7.31 -0.38
CA THR A 65 2.95 -6.72 0.69
C THR A 65 4.29 -7.45 0.80
N ASN A 66 5.36 -6.70 1.05
CA ASN A 66 6.76 -7.15 0.97
C ASN A 66 7.18 -7.65 -0.43
N GLY A 67 6.40 -7.32 -1.45
CA GLY A 67 6.80 -7.38 -2.86
C GLY A 67 6.93 -5.96 -3.39
N SER A 68 6.11 -5.62 -4.39
CA SER A 68 6.00 -4.24 -4.88
C SER A 68 5.22 -3.32 -3.96
N ILE A 69 4.56 -3.83 -2.92
CA ILE A 69 3.83 -3.01 -1.95
C ILE A 69 4.62 -3.04 -0.63
N ALA A 70 5.09 -1.89 -0.17
CA ALA A 70 5.74 -1.80 1.13
C ALA A 70 4.74 -2.09 2.27
N PRO A 71 5.20 -2.63 3.41
CA PRO A 71 4.35 -2.75 4.59
C PRO A 71 3.91 -1.36 5.07
N ILE A 72 2.67 -1.26 5.56
CA ILE A 72 2.12 -0.01 6.09
C ILE A 72 2.82 0.42 7.39
N ASN A 73 3.41 -0.52 8.14
CA ASN A 73 4.18 -0.23 9.35
C ASN A 73 5.45 0.58 9.04
N ASN A 74 5.77 1.55 9.88
CA ASN A 74 7.10 2.17 9.87
C ASN A 74 8.11 1.28 10.58
N ASP A 75 9.36 1.33 10.12
CA ASP A 75 10.48 0.74 10.85
C ASP A 75 10.96 1.75 11.90
N LEU A 76 10.60 1.49 13.16
CA LEU A 76 10.89 2.39 14.27
C LEU A 76 12.29 2.16 14.86
N ARG A 77 13.02 1.11 14.45
CA ARG A 77 14.34 0.76 15.01
C ARG A 77 15.36 1.88 14.83
N PHE A 78 15.25 2.64 13.75
CA PHE A 78 16.14 3.74 13.39
C PHE A 78 15.41 5.10 13.32
N SER A 79 14.15 5.15 13.74
CA SER A 79 13.32 6.36 13.70
C SER A 79 12.22 6.26 14.78
N PRO A 80 12.58 6.30 16.07
CA PRO A 80 11.65 6.02 17.17
C PRO A 80 10.51 7.04 17.25
N ASP A 81 10.75 8.27 16.79
CA ASP A 81 9.77 9.36 16.83
C ASP A 81 8.72 9.29 15.71
N LYS A 82 8.84 8.34 14.77
CA LYS A 82 7.85 8.16 13.71
C LYS A 82 6.59 7.48 14.22
N PRO A 83 5.41 7.77 13.62
CA PRO A 83 4.21 7.02 13.91
C PRO A 83 4.38 5.53 13.56
N PRO A 84 3.68 4.61 14.25
CA PRO A 84 3.80 3.17 14.02
C PRO A 84 3.40 2.74 12.59
N TYR A 85 2.62 3.56 11.91
CA TYR A 85 2.12 3.32 10.57
C TYR A 85 2.35 4.52 9.65
N LYS A 86 2.46 4.27 8.35
CA LYS A 86 2.56 5.29 7.29
C LYS A 86 1.19 5.87 6.96
N ASP A 87 1.20 7.11 6.47
CA ASP A 87 0.05 7.83 5.92
C ASP A 87 -0.09 7.65 4.40
N HIS A 88 0.77 6.85 3.78
CA HIS A 88 0.82 6.61 2.35
C HIS A 88 1.12 5.14 2.03
N LEU A 89 0.72 4.72 0.83
CA LEU A 89 1.18 3.48 0.23
C LEU A 89 2.46 3.74 -0.56
N LEU A 90 3.46 2.89 -0.39
CA LEU A 90 4.70 2.95 -1.17
C LEU A 90 4.74 1.75 -2.11
N PHE A 91 4.99 2.06 -3.39
CA PHE A 91 5.12 1.07 -4.45
C PHE A 91 6.53 1.05 -5.01
N ARG A 92 7.04 -0.15 -5.32
CA ARG A 92 8.33 -0.34 -5.97
C ARG A 92 8.21 -1.32 -7.13
N PHE A 93 8.80 -0.91 -8.25
CA PHE A 93 9.06 -1.73 -9.44
C PHE A 93 10.56 -1.67 -9.69
N TRP A 94 11.17 -2.71 -10.26
CA TRP A 94 12.62 -2.79 -10.44
C TRP A 94 13.01 -3.55 -11.71
#